data_AF-A0A2X4WY52-F1
#
_entry.id   AF-A0A2X4WY52-F1
#
_cell.length_a   1.000
_cell.length_b   1.000
_cell.length_c   1.000
_cell.angle_alpha   90.00
_cell.angle_beta   90.00
_cell.angle_gamma   90.00
#
_symmetry.space_group_name_H-M   'P 1'
#
loop_
_entity.id
_entity.type
_entity.pdbx_description
1 polymer ?
#
loop_
_entity_poly.entity_id
_entity_poly.type
_entity_poly.pdbx_seq_one_letter_code
_entity_poly.pdbx_strand_id
1 'polypeptide(L)'
;MKKKLSKNEKISLSMKGRTLSKEHKLKLSKAKLGKKRTDTTRAKIKSTALGDRVKLKVNHPLIPKSSKSRSHLTAIDVKQIRDRYSNEEAVSIRQLAEEYRVSRHTIHSIVTYRVWK
;
A
#
# COMPACT_ATOMS: atom_id res chain seq x y z
N MET A 1 12.42 -50.05 -23.07
CA MET A 1 13.10 -50.46 -21.82
C MET A 1 12.41 -49.80 -20.63
N LYS A 2 11.90 -50.56 -19.64
CA LYS A 2 11.30 -49.97 -18.43
C LYS A 2 12.42 -49.34 -17.58
N LYS A 3 12.32 -48.04 -17.31
CA LYS A 3 13.28 -47.32 -16.46
C LYS A 3 13.28 -47.95 -15.07
N LYS A 4 14.40 -48.53 -14.64
CA LYS A 4 14.54 -49.04 -13.27
C LYS A 4 14.51 -47.86 -12.30
N LEU A 5 13.45 -47.78 -11.49
CA LEU A 5 13.38 -46.78 -10.44
C LEU A 5 14.47 -46.99 -9.39
N SER A 6 15.03 -45.89 -8.91
CA SER A 6 15.98 -45.92 -7.79
C SER A 6 15.27 -46.35 -6.49
N LYS A 7 16.05 -46.81 -5.51
CA LYS A 7 15.52 -47.19 -4.18
C LYS A 7 14.69 -46.05 -3.55
N ASN A 8 15.15 -44.80 -3.69
CA ASN A 8 14.49 -43.63 -3.13
C ASN A 8 13.16 -43.32 -3.83
N GLU A 9 13.09 -43.49 -5.15
CA GLU A 9 11.85 -43.28 -5.91
C GLU A 9 10.79 -44.33 -5.54
N LYS A 10 11.19 -45.59 -5.35
CA LYS A 10 10.28 -46.66 -4.89
C LYS A 10 9.69 -46.35 -3.51
N ILE A 11 10.51 -45.89 -2.58
CA ILE A 11 10.06 -45.49 -1.24
C ILE A 11 9.13 -44.28 -1.34
N SER A 12 9.50 -43.26 -2.11
CA SER A 12 8.67 -42.07 -2.32
C SER A 12 7.28 -42.42 -2.86
N LEU A 13 7.21 -43.29 -3.88
CA LEU A 13 5.94 -43.76 -4.43
C LEU A 13 5.10 -44.52 -3.39
N SER A 14 5.71 -45.39 -2.58
CA SER A 14 4.99 -46.14 -1.54
C SER A 14 4.45 -45.27 -0.39
N MET A 15 5.09 -44.13 -0.14
CA MET A 15 4.70 -43.19 0.92
C MET A 15 3.72 -42.13 0.43
N LYS A 16 3.59 -41.97 -0.90
CA LYS A 16 2.69 -41.00 -1.52
C LYS A 16 1.24 -41.34 -1.18
N GLY A 17 0.50 -40.36 -0.65
CA GLY A 17 -0.91 -40.52 -0.30
C GLY A 17 -1.19 -41.14 1.09
N ARG A 18 -0.17 -41.58 1.83
CA ARG A 18 -0.36 -41.97 3.24
C ARG A 18 -0.76 -40.77 4.07
N THR A 19 -1.88 -40.89 4.79
CA THR A 19 -2.38 -39.86 5.71
C THR A 19 -2.07 -40.23 7.15
N LEU A 20 -1.75 -39.25 7.98
CA LEU A 20 -1.57 -39.46 9.42
C LEU A 20 -2.90 -39.83 10.09
N SER A 21 -2.83 -40.77 11.04
CA SER A 21 -3.95 -41.12 11.93
C SER A 21 -4.43 -39.89 12.71
N LYS A 22 -5.72 -39.90 13.11
CA LYS A 22 -6.35 -38.83 13.89
C LYS A 22 -5.58 -38.56 15.19
N GLU A 23 -5.18 -39.60 15.91
CA GLU A 23 -4.39 -39.48 17.15
C GLU A 23 -3.06 -38.78 16.93
N HIS A 24 -2.39 -39.10 15.82
CA HIS A 24 -1.11 -38.49 15.47
C HIS A 24 -1.27 -37.01 15.15
N LYS A 25 -2.32 -36.61 14.42
CA LYS A 25 -2.65 -35.21 14.16
C LYS A 25 -2.91 -34.43 15.46
N LEU A 26 -3.61 -35.04 16.42
CA LEU A 26 -3.87 -34.43 17.73
C LEU A 26 -2.57 -34.19 18.50
N LYS A 27 -1.66 -35.16 18.53
CA LYS A 27 -0.34 -35.00 19.17
C LYS A 27 0.46 -33.85 18.55
N LEU A 28 0.49 -33.73 17.22
CA LEU A 28 1.15 -32.63 16.52
C LEU A 28 0.53 -31.26 16.83
N SER A 29 -0.80 -31.20 16.91
CA SER A 29 -1.52 -29.96 17.27
C SER A 29 -1.17 -29.52 18.69
N LYS A 30 -1.28 -30.43 19.67
CA LYS A 30 -0.92 -30.18 21.06
C LYS A 30 0.53 -29.69 21.22
N ALA A 31 1.48 -30.27 20.47
CA ALA A 31 2.89 -29.88 20.52
C ALA A 31 3.18 -28.46 20.00
N LYS A 32 2.29 -27.89 19.17
CA LYS A 32 2.43 -26.55 18.60
C LYS A 32 1.58 -25.49 19.31
N LEU A 33 0.60 -25.92 20.09
CA LEU A 33 -0.27 -25.03 20.84
C LEU A 33 0.56 -24.14 21.80
N GLY A 34 0.26 -22.85 21.84
CA GLY A 34 0.93 -21.88 22.72
C GLY A 34 2.32 -21.39 22.27
N LYS A 35 2.94 -22.00 21.25
CA LYS A 35 4.24 -21.55 20.75
C LYS A 35 4.11 -20.27 19.93
N LYS A 36 4.67 -19.16 20.43
CA LYS A 36 4.73 -17.89 19.70
C LYS A 36 5.68 -18.01 18.51
N ARG A 37 5.29 -17.44 17.36
CA ARG A 37 6.16 -17.34 16.18
C ARG A 37 7.23 -16.27 16.40
N THR A 38 8.43 -16.52 15.87
CA THR A 38 9.52 -15.52 15.80
C THR A 38 9.13 -14.35 14.92
N ASP A 39 9.78 -13.21 15.13
CA ASP A 39 9.47 -11.98 14.39
C ASP A 39 9.81 -12.12 12.90
N THR A 40 10.90 -12.82 12.58
CA THR A 40 11.27 -13.17 11.20
C THR A 40 10.18 -13.98 10.48
N THR A 41 9.55 -14.92 11.19
CA THR A 41 8.44 -15.73 10.64
C THR A 41 7.17 -14.88 10.46
N ARG A 42 6.85 -14.01 11.41
CA ARG A 42 5.70 -13.09 11.28
C ARG A 42 5.87 -12.14 10.11
N ALA A 43 7.08 -11.60 9.90
CA ALA A 43 7.38 -10.72 8.78
C ALA A 43 7.17 -11.41 7.42
N LYS A 44 7.66 -12.66 7.27
CA LYS A 44 7.43 -13.45 6.06
C LYS A 44 5.94 -13.69 5.80
N ILE A 45 5.18 -14.11 6.81
CA ILE A 45 3.73 -14.32 6.68
C ILE A 45 3.04 -13.01 6.26
N LYS A 46 3.41 -11.89 6.88
CA LYS A 46 2.87 -10.57 6.54
C LYS A 46 3.14 -10.22 5.08
N SER A 47 4.35 -10.45 4.60
CA SER A 47 4.72 -10.20 3.19
C SER A 47 3.92 -11.07 2.22
N THR A 48 3.74 -12.35 2.53
CA THR A 48 3.00 -13.28 1.66
C THR A 48 1.48 -13.05 1.69
N ALA A 49 0.93 -12.66 2.83
CA ALA A 49 -0.52 -12.48 3.01
C ALA A 49 -1.03 -11.15 2.42
N LEU A 50 -0.22 -10.09 2.41
CA LEU A 50 -0.58 -8.81 1.77
C LEU A 50 -0.53 -8.89 0.23
N GLY A 51 0.29 -9.79 -0.33
CA GLY A 51 0.54 -9.89 -1.77
C GLY A 51 1.16 -8.62 -2.37
N ASP A 52 1.33 -8.58 -3.68
CA ASP A 52 1.92 -7.43 -4.41
C ASP A 52 0.99 -6.21 -4.48
N ARG A 53 -0.27 -6.34 -4.03
CA ARG A 53 -1.33 -5.35 -4.23
C ARG A 53 -1.40 -4.27 -3.16
N VAL A 54 -0.71 -4.43 -2.04
CA VAL A 54 -0.66 -3.36 -1.03
C VAL A 54 0.49 -2.43 -1.36
N LYS A 55 0.19 -1.39 -2.14
CA LYS A 55 1.00 -0.16 -2.14
C LYS A 55 0.98 0.40 -0.72
N LEU A 56 1.98 0.06 0.08
CA LEU A 56 2.25 0.73 1.36
C LEU A 56 2.18 2.24 1.10
N LYS A 57 1.46 3.00 1.94
CA LYS A 57 1.44 4.46 1.85
C LYS A 57 2.88 4.94 1.77
N VAL A 58 3.18 5.68 0.72
CA VAL A 58 4.53 6.06 0.31
C VAL A 58 5.06 7.15 1.25
N ASN A 59 5.39 6.76 2.48
CA ASN A 59 6.36 7.48 3.29
C ASN A 59 7.74 6.89 2.94
N HIS A 60 8.10 6.91 1.65
CA HIS A 60 9.37 6.37 1.17
C HIS A 60 10.42 7.47 1.18
N PRO A 61 11.60 7.27 1.78
CA PRO A 61 12.62 8.32 1.94
C PRO A 61 13.13 8.90 0.61
N LEU A 62 13.06 8.16 -0.50
CA LEU A 62 13.48 8.63 -1.83
C LEU A 62 12.38 9.33 -2.64
N ILE A 63 11.16 9.47 -2.12
CA ILE A 63 10.07 10.17 -2.82
C ILE A 63 9.89 11.54 -2.17
N PRO A 64 10.26 12.65 -2.84
CA PRO A 64 10.22 13.97 -2.23
C PRO A 64 8.79 14.32 -1.83
N LYS A 65 8.61 14.76 -0.58
CA LYS A 65 7.34 15.31 -0.10
C LYS A 65 6.97 16.48 -1.02
N SER A 66 5.75 16.51 -1.55
CA SER A 66 5.35 17.64 -2.37
C SER A 66 5.26 18.88 -1.49
N SER A 67 6.12 19.87 -1.76
CA SER A 67 6.09 21.17 -1.06
C SER A 67 4.77 21.92 -1.30
N LYS A 68 4.00 21.53 -2.32
CA LYS A 68 2.80 22.21 -2.81
C LYS A 68 1.49 21.57 -2.29
N SER A 69 1.42 21.28 -0.98
CA SER A 69 0.20 20.77 -0.31
C SER A 69 -0.87 21.85 -0.21
N ARG A 70 -2.15 21.49 -0.18
CA ARG A 70 -3.28 22.43 -0.01
C ARG A 70 -3.75 22.62 1.44
N SER A 71 -3.12 21.92 2.38
CA SER A 71 -3.59 21.83 3.77
C SER A 71 -3.44 23.12 4.56
N HIS A 72 -2.57 24.04 4.12
CA HIS A 72 -2.35 25.34 4.78
C HIS A 72 -3.29 26.45 4.29
N LEU A 73 -4.12 26.19 3.28
CA LEU A 73 -5.07 27.19 2.78
C LEU A 73 -6.21 27.39 3.78
N THR A 74 -6.47 28.65 4.12
CA THR A 74 -7.62 29.07 4.92
C THR A 74 -8.80 29.48 4.03
N ALA A 75 -9.98 29.66 4.63
CA ALA A 75 -11.16 30.14 3.91
C ALA A 75 -10.96 31.55 3.32
N ILE A 76 -10.15 32.38 3.98
CA ILE A 76 -9.82 33.73 3.54
C ILE A 76 -8.96 33.66 2.27
N ASP A 77 -7.94 32.80 2.25
CA ASP A 77 -7.07 32.60 1.08
C ASP A 77 -7.87 32.10 -0.13
N VAL A 78 -8.81 31.17 0.10
CA VAL A 78 -9.69 30.64 -0.95
C VAL A 78 -10.56 31.74 -1.56
N LYS A 79 -11.08 32.67 -0.75
CA LYS A 79 -11.86 33.81 -1.22
C LYS A 79 -10.99 34.76 -2.04
N GLN A 80 -9.80 35.11 -1.55
CA GLN A 80 -8.86 35.96 -2.28
C GLN A 80 -8.43 35.36 -3.63
N ILE A 81 -8.21 34.05 -3.69
CA ILE A 81 -7.89 33.34 -4.95
C ILE A 81 -9.02 33.49 -5.97
N ARG A 82 -10.29 33.42 -5.53
CA ARG A 82 -11.46 33.56 -6.41
C ARG A 82 -11.64 35.00 -6.87
N ASP A 83 -11.56 35.96 -5.95
CA ASP A 83 -11.74 37.39 -6.24
C ASP A 83 -10.66 37.87 -7.22
N ARG A 84 -9.39 37.50 -6.98
CA ARG A 84 -8.26 37.83 -7.89
C ARG A 84 -8.35 37.15 -9.25
N TYR A 85 -8.97 35.98 -9.35
CA TYR A 85 -9.19 35.32 -10.64
C TYR A 85 -10.37 35.93 -11.42
N SER A 86 -11.39 36.42 -10.72
CA SER A 86 -12.61 36.97 -11.33
C SER A 86 -12.49 38.45 -11.73
N ASN A 87 -11.59 39.21 -11.11
CA ASN A 87 -11.37 40.63 -11.43
C ASN A 87 -10.45 40.82 -12.66
N GLU A 88 -10.48 42.01 -13.28
CA GLU A 88 -9.92 42.33 -14.61
C GLU A 88 -8.39 42.18 -14.76
N GLU A 89 -7.62 42.10 -13.67
CA GLU A 89 -6.26 41.56 -13.72
C GLU A 89 -6.36 40.03 -13.71
N ALA A 90 -6.57 39.42 -14.88
CA ALA A 90 -6.63 37.97 -15.02
C ALA A 90 -5.28 37.32 -14.63
N VAL A 91 -5.03 37.22 -13.33
CA VAL A 91 -3.82 36.63 -12.79
C VAL A 91 -3.82 35.17 -13.19
N SER A 92 -2.78 34.76 -13.91
CA SER A 92 -2.67 33.39 -14.40
C SER A 92 -2.75 32.41 -13.22
N ILE A 93 -3.46 31.30 -13.42
CA ILE A 93 -3.50 30.16 -12.47
C ILE A 93 -2.08 29.73 -12.05
N ARG A 94 -1.09 29.92 -12.93
CA ARG A 94 0.33 29.68 -12.64
C ARG A 94 0.88 30.61 -11.56
N GLN A 95 0.56 31.89 -11.62
CA GLN A 95 1.05 32.91 -10.70
C GLN A 95 0.41 32.74 -9.32
N LEU A 96 -0.90 32.50 -9.26
CA LEU A 96 -1.61 32.17 -8.01
C LEU A 96 -1.06 30.89 -7.36
N ALA A 97 -0.70 29.88 -8.16
CA ALA A 97 -0.14 28.64 -7.64
C ALA A 97 1.23 28.85 -6.99
N GLU A 98 2.04 29.77 -7.52
CA GLU A 98 3.36 30.07 -6.96
C GLU A 98 3.24 30.92 -5.70
N GLU A 99 2.38 31.95 -5.72
CA GLU A 99 2.13 32.84 -4.58
C GLU A 99 1.61 32.07 -3.36
N TYR A 100 0.60 31.22 -3.56
CA TYR A 100 0.01 30.43 -2.47
C TYR A 100 0.74 29.11 -2.22
N ARG A 101 1.85 28.83 -2.93
CA ARG A 101 2.65 27.59 -2.84
C ARG A 101 1.80 26.33 -2.92
N VAL A 102 0.87 26.29 -3.87
CA VAL A 102 -0.03 25.16 -4.10
C VAL A 102 0.08 24.65 -5.53
N SER A 103 -0.41 23.44 -5.79
CA SER A 103 -0.45 22.92 -7.15
C SER A 103 -1.38 23.77 -8.02
N ARG A 104 -1.03 23.96 -9.29
CA ARG A 104 -1.90 24.60 -10.31
C ARG A 104 -3.27 23.92 -10.38
N HIS A 105 -3.30 22.60 -10.17
CA HIS A 105 -4.53 21.82 -10.13
C HIS A 105 -5.43 22.18 -8.93
N THR A 106 -4.83 22.55 -7.81
CA THR A 106 -5.53 22.99 -6.60
C THR A 106 -6.21 24.33 -6.84
N ILE A 107 -5.49 25.32 -7.38
CA ILE A 107 -6.07 26.62 -7.74
C ILE A 107 -7.23 26.45 -8.72
N HIS A 108 -7.04 25.66 -9.78
CA HIS A 108 -8.10 25.39 -10.74
C HIS A 108 -9.34 24.75 -10.09
N SER A 109 -9.15 23.80 -9.15
CA SER A 109 -10.26 23.18 -8.42
C SER A 109 -11.01 24.16 -7.50
N ILE A 110 -10.31 25.14 -6.94
CA ILE A 110 -10.89 26.19 -6.07
C ILE A 110 -11.75 27.14 -6.89
N VAL A 111 -11.23 27.60 -8.03
CA VAL A 111 -11.90 28.52 -8.95
C VAL A 111 -13.12 27.87 -9.61
N THR A 112 -13.04 26.59 -9.96
CA THR A 112 -14.18 25.82 -10.52
C THR A 112 -15.16 25.33 -9.45
N TYR A 113 -15.00 25.74 -8.19
CA TYR A 113 -15.85 25.32 -7.06
C TYR A 113 -15.94 23.80 -6.86
N ARG A 114 -14.99 23.04 -7.43
CA ARG A 114 -14.92 21.58 -7.28
C ARG A 114 -14.50 21.18 -5.87
N VAL A 115 -13.76 22.07 -5.20
CA VAL A 115 -13.40 21.99 -3.78
C VAL A 115 -13.81 23.30 -3.09
N TRP A 116 -14.07 23.24 -1.77
CA TRP A 116 -14.53 24.40 -0.97
C TRP A 116 -15.81 25.03 -1.53
N LYS A 117 -16.91 24.28 -1.43
CA LYS A 117 -18.25 24.72 -1.87
C LYS A 117 -18.81 25.79 -0.93
#